data_AF-A0A2E9BBK5-F1
#
_entry.id   AF-A0A2E9BBK5-F1
#
_cell.length_a   1.000
_cell.length_b   1.000
_cell.length_c   1.000
_cell.angle_alpha   90.00
_cell.angle_beta   90.00
_cell.angle_gamma   90.00
#
_symmetry.space_group_name_H-M   'P 1'
#
loop_
_entity.id
_entity.type
_entity.pdbx_description
1 polymer ?
#
loop_
_entity_poly.entity_id
_entity_poly.type
_entity_poly.pdbx_seq_one_letter_code
_entity_poly.pdbx_strand_id
1 'polypeptide(L)' 'MILSTVRANENGEVGFLSDHRRLNVALTRSKRGLIVVGSPNTLRHDVDWESWLDWARERKLEAWHVLQSG' A
#
# COMPACT_ATOMS: atom_id res chain seq x y z
N MET A 1 -7.27 11.05 -4.36
CA MET A 1 -6.15 11.27 -3.42
C MET A 1 -5.03 10.35 -3.84
N ILE A 2 -3.79 10.81 -3.79
CA ILE A 2 -2.61 9.97 -4.04
C ILE A 2 -1.87 9.84 -2.71
N LEU A 3 -1.61 8.61 -2.27
CA LEU A 3 -0.83 8.29 -1.08
C LEU A 3 0.48 7.66 -1.54
N SER A 4 1.61 8.29 -1.23
CA SER A 4 2.93 7.69 -1.43
C SER A 4 3.41 7.10 -0.11
N THR A 5 3.82 5.84 -0.12
CA THR A 5 4.34 5.17 1.08
C THR A 5 5.82 5.48 1.31
N VAL A 6 6.56 5.92 0.29
CA VAL A 6 7.99 6.32 0.36
C VAL A 6 8.94 5.17 0.77
N ARG A 7 8.44 4.04 1.29
CA ARG A 7 9.21 2.91 1.77
C ARG A 7 9.34 1.84 0.69
N ALA A 8 10.59 1.59 0.31
CA ALA A 8 11.02 0.50 -0.55
C ALA A 8 12.41 0.06 -0.07
N ASN A 9 12.47 -1.08 0.61
CA ASN A 9 13.71 -1.69 1.09
C ASN A 9 13.55 -3.22 1.18
N GLU A 10 14.68 -3.93 1.12
CA GLU A 10 14.75 -5.40 1.15
C GLU A 10 14.50 -5.97 2.55
N ASN A 11 14.69 -5.16 3.60
CA ASN A 11 14.51 -5.57 4.99
C ASN A 11 13.04 -5.60 5.43
N GLY A 12 12.11 -5.14 4.59
CA GLY A 12 10.68 -5.08 4.94
C GLY A 12 10.33 -3.99 5.97
N GLU A 13 11.17 -2.98 6.15
CA GLU A 13 10.96 -1.95 7.16
C GLU A 13 9.91 -0.93 6.71
N VAL A 14 8.73 -1.02 7.32
CA VAL A 14 7.56 -0.16 7.04
C VAL A 14 7.61 1.16 7.83
N GLY A 15 8.29 1.16 8.98
CA GLY A 15 8.55 2.36 9.79
C GLY A 15 7.26 3.05 10.24
N PHE A 16 7.13 4.36 9.99
CA PHE A 16 5.98 5.17 10.45
C PHE A 16 4.62 4.74 9.85
N LEU A 17 4.62 3.88 8.84
CA LEU A 17 3.42 3.40 8.16
C LEU A 17 2.75 2.22 8.88
N SER A 18 3.38 1.62 9.90
CA SER A 18 2.79 0.55 10.74
C SER A 18 1.74 1.07 11.73
N ASP A 19 1.55 2.39 11.82
CA ASP A 19 0.49 2.97 12.64
C ASP A 19 -0.86 2.78 11.94
N HIS A 20 -1.62 1.79 12.38
CA HIS A 20 -2.95 1.46 11.86
C HIS A 20 -3.90 2.68 11.82
N ARG A 21 -3.79 3.62 12.77
CA ARG A 21 -4.65 4.82 12.78
C ARG A 21 -4.32 5.72 11.60
N ARG A 22 -3.04 5.84 11.26
CA ARG A 22 -2.60 6.62 10.09
C ARG A 22 -3.04 5.96 8.80
N LEU A 23 -2.94 4.63 8.71
CA LEU A 23 -3.44 3.88 7.57
C LEU A 23 -4.94 4.12 7.39
N ASN A 24 -5.75 3.92 8.42
CA ASN A 24 -7.21 4.13 8.35
C ASN A 24 -7.58 5.54 7.91
N VAL A 25 -6.91 6.57 8.43
CA VAL A 25 -7.13 7.95 7.99
C VAL A 25 -6.73 8.11 6.52
N ALA A 26 -5.57 7.59 6.13
CA ALA A 26 -5.09 7.68 4.75
C ALA A 26 -5.99 6.92 3.75
N LEU A 27 -6.62 5.82 4.15
CA LEU A 27 -7.54 5.07 3.29
C LEU A 27 -8.91 5.77 3.17
N THR A 28 -9.43 6.30 4.26
CA THR A 28 -10.82 6.81 4.32
C THR A 28 -10.99 8.27 3.90
N ARG A 29 -9.91 9.06 3.82
CA ARG A 29 -9.99 10.49 3.50
C ARG A 29 -10.40 10.78 2.05
N SER A 30 -10.23 9.82 1.14
CA SER A 30 -10.52 10.04 -0.27
C SER A 30 -12.04 10.03 -0.53
N LYS A 31 -12.56 11.11 -1.14
CA LYS A 31 -14.01 11.24 -1.43
C LYS A 31 -14.45 10.59 -2.74
N ARG A 32 -13.53 10.40 -3.69
CA ARG A 32 -13.84 9.95 -5.06
C ARG A 32 -12.94 8.84 -5.59
N GLY A 33 -11.80 8.60 -4.94
CA GLY A 33 -10.81 7.64 -5.39
C GLY A 33 -9.46 7.84 -4.71
N LEU A 34 -8.79 6.72 -4.44
CA LEU A 34 -7.49 6.64 -3.80
C LEU A 34 -6.54 5.88 -4.73
N ILE A 35 -5.36 6.44 -4.96
CA ILE A 35 -4.24 5.76 -5.61
C ILE A 35 -3.14 5.65 -4.56
N VAL A 36 -2.64 4.45 -4.32
CA VAL A 36 -1.50 4.21 -3.42
C VAL A 36 -0.30 3.82 -4.27
N VAL A 37 0.83 4.48 -4.02
CA VAL A 37 2.10 4.20 -4.70
C VAL A 37 3.11 3.78 -3.64
N GLY A 38 3.61 2.55 -3.75
CA GLY A 38 4.51 1.95 -2.78
C GLY A 38 5.07 0.61 -3.25
N SER A 39 6.05 0.09 -2.50
CA SER A 39 6.65 -1.23 -2.74
C SER A 39 5.81 -2.33 -2.06
N PRO A 40 5.14 -3.23 -2.79
CA PRO A 40 4.42 -4.35 -2.18
C PRO A 40 5.35 -5.27 -1.39
N ASN A 41 6.59 -5.46 -1.88
CA ASN A 41 7.62 -6.27 -1.23
C ASN A 41 7.97 -5.75 0.16
N THR A 42 7.96 -4.43 0.37
CA THR A 42 8.24 -3.84 1.68
C THR A 42 6.98 -3.78 2.55
N LEU A 43 5.85 -3.38 1.98
CA LEU A 43 4.62 -3.16 2.73
C LEU A 43 3.99 -4.44 3.29
N ARG A 44 4.14 -5.58 2.60
CA ARG A 44 3.63 -6.88 3.05
C ARG A 44 4.21 -7.39 4.38
N HIS A 45 5.27 -6.76 4.90
CA HIS A 45 5.86 -7.12 6.19
C HIS A 45 5.10 -6.51 7.39
N ASP A 46 4.09 -5.68 7.14
CA ASP A 46 3.14 -5.20 8.14
C ASP A 46 1.76 -5.81 7.89
N VAL A 47 1.10 -6.31 8.95
CA VAL A 47 -0.13 -7.10 8.87
C VAL A 47 -1.31 -6.33 8.29
N ASP A 48 -1.43 -5.03 8.58
CA ASP A 48 -2.52 -4.21 8.10
C ASP A 48 -2.32 -3.88 6.62
N TRP A 49 -1.08 -3.60 6.23
CA TRP A 49 -0.71 -3.40 4.83
C TRP A 49 -0.84 -4.66 4.00
N GLU A 50 -0.44 -5.83 4.52
CA GLU A 50 -0.62 -7.12 3.85
C GLU A 50 -2.11 -7.38 3.60
N SER A 51 -2.94 -7.20 4.63
CA SER A 51 -4.40 -7.35 4.51
C SER A 51 -5.01 -6.40 3.48
N TRP A 52 -4.53 -5.15 3.42
CA TRP A 52 -4.99 -4.18 2.44
C TRP A 52 -4.53 -4.50 1.01
N LEU A 53 -3.29 -4.97 0.83
CA LEU A 53 -2.77 -5.41 -0.45
C LEU A 53 -3.57 -6.61 -0.99
N ASP A 54 -3.87 -7.58 -0.15
CA ASP A 54 -4.68 -8.74 -0.54
C ASP A 54 -6.11 -8.32 -0.93
N TRP A 55 -6.74 -7.43 -0.16
CA TRP A 55 -8.03 -6.85 -0.52
C TRP A 55 -8.02 -6.16 -1.89
N ALA A 56 -6.94 -5.44 -2.22
CA ALA A 56 -6.76 -4.76 -3.50
C ALA A 56 -6.53 -5.77 -4.64
N ARG A 57 -5.76 -6.82 -4.39
CA ARG A 57 -5.48 -7.92 -5.33
C ARG A 57 -6.73 -8.67 -5.73
N GLU A 58 -7.52 -9.10 -4.75
CA GLU A 58 -8.78 -9.81 -4.95
C GLU A 58 -9.76 -9.01 -5.82
N ARG A 59 -9.72 -7.68 -5.70
CA ARG A 59 -10.57 -6.75 -6.47
C ARG A 59 -9.97 -6.34 -7.81
N LYS A 60 -8.79 -6.86 -8.17
CA LYS A 60 -8.07 -6.52 -9.40
C LYS A 60 -7.78 -5.02 -9.52
N LEU A 61 -7.49 -4.38 -8.38
CA LEU A 61 -7.15 -2.95 -8.29
C LEU A 61 -5.65 -2.68 -8.39
N GLU A 62 -4.84 -3.74 -8.40
CA GLU A 62 -3.40 -3.63 -8.64
C GLU A 62 -3.12 -3.30 -10.11
N ALA A 63 -2.25 -2.32 -10.36
CA ALA A 63 -1.81 -1.97 -11.71
C ALA A 63 -0.76 -2.98 -12.20
N TRP A 64 -1.19 -4.22 -12.49
CA TRP A 64 -0.33 -5.33 -12.91
C TRP A 64 0.56 -5.00 -14.12
N HIS A 65 0.08 -4.20 -15.06
CA HIS A 65 0.84 -3.77 -16.24
C HIS A 65 2.08 -2.92 -15.89
N VAL A 66 2.11 -2.28 -14.73
CA VAL A 66 3.26 -1.48 -14.26
C VAL A 66 4.27 -2.34 -13.48
N LEU A 67 3.83 -3.50 -12.98
CA LEU A 67 4.65 -4.40 -12.13
C LEU A 67 5.47 -5.44 -12.92
N GLN A 68 5.26 -5.58 -14.24
CA GLN A 68 6.01 -6.51 -15.11
C GLN A 68 7.19 -5.88 -15.88
N SER A 69 7.54 -4.62 -15.62
CA SER A 69 8.59 -3.90 -16.38
C SER A 69 9.98 -3.93 -15.73
N GLY A 70 10.32 -4.97 -14.96
CA GLY A 70 11.62 -5.12 -14.31
C GLY A 70 12.04 -6.57 -14.19
#